data_AF-A0A967PDX1-F1
#
_entry.id   AF-A0A967PDX1-F1
#
_cell.length_a   1.000
_cell.length_b   1.000
_cell.length_c   1.000
_cell.angle_alpha   90.00
_cell.angle_beta   90.00
_cell.angle_gamma   90.00
#
_symmetry.space_group_name_H-M   'P 1'
#
loop_
_entity.id
_entity.type
_entity.pdbx_description
1 polymer ?
#
loop_
_entity_poly.entity_id
_entity_poly.type
_entity_poly.pdbx_seq_one_letter_code
_entity_poly.pdbx_strand_id
1 'polypeptide(L)'
;MAAIAGLVFLARWRATRPALAAAAVVVVAGFVVPPSAPEASTVTFLDVGQGDAVLLQDGSGTSVLIDGGRDPGVLRRALGRRGVRHLDLVV
;
A
#
# COMPACT_ATOMS: atom_id res chain seq x y z
N MET A 1 -45.03 28.53 -20.68
CA MET A 1 -44.50 27.16 -20.49
C MET A 1 -43.12 26.97 -21.12
N ALA A 2 -42.89 27.33 -22.39
CA ALA A 2 -41.58 27.19 -23.06
C ALA A 2 -40.42 27.96 -22.40
N ALA A 3 -40.65 29.18 -21.92
CA ALA A 3 -39.61 29.99 -21.25
C ALA A 3 -39.16 29.39 -19.91
N ILE A 4 -40.09 28.80 -19.15
CA ILE A 4 -39.81 28.14 -17.87
C ILE A 4 -39.03 26.83 -18.13
N ALA A 5 -39.41 26.06 -19.15
CA ALA A 5 -38.70 24.86 -19.56
C ALA A 5 -37.26 25.16 -20.04
N GLY A 6 -37.07 26.24 -20.80
CA GLY A 6 -35.74 26.71 -21.23
C GLY A 6 -34.86 27.14 -20.06
N LEU A 7 -35.42 27.87 -19.08
CA LEU A 7 -34.70 28.28 -17.86
C LEU A 7 -34.30 27.10 -16.99
N VAL A 8 -35.21 26.12 -16.79
CA VAL A 8 -34.92 24.88 -16.06
C VAL A 8 -33.89 24.03 -16.82
N PHE A 9 -33.94 23.99 -18.14
CA PHE A 9 -32.97 23.30 -18.99
C PHE A 9 -31.58 23.93 -18.92
N LEU A 10 -31.48 25.26 -19.03
CA LEU A 10 -30.23 26.04 -18.88
C LEU A 10 -29.66 25.94 -17.46
N ALA A 11 -30.51 25.96 -16.44
CA ALA A 11 -30.12 25.79 -15.04
C ALA A 11 -29.61 24.37 -14.76
N ARG A 12 -30.32 23.34 -15.23
CA ARG A 12 -29.86 21.94 -15.15
C ARG A 12 -28.57 21.72 -15.92
N TRP A 13 -28.42 22.31 -17.11
CA TRP A 13 -27.18 22.22 -17.91
C TRP A 13 -26.01 22.93 -17.21
N ARG A 14 -26.21 24.11 -16.59
CA ARG A 14 -25.18 24.79 -15.79
C ARG A 14 -24.86 24.03 -14.50
N ALA A 15 -25.82 23.34 -13.89
CA ALA A 15 -25.64 22.55 -12.69
C ALA A 15 -25.00 21.17 -12.95
N THR A 16 -25.21 20.56 -14.13
CA THR A 16 -24.60 19.26 -14.50
C THR A 16 -23.21 19.40 -15.11
N ARG A 17 -22.87 20.54 -15.71
CA ARG A 17 -21.52 20.86 -16.21
C ARG A 17 -20.40 20.65 -15.19
N PRO A 18 -20.48 21.15 -13.93
CA PRO A 18 -19.43 20.89 -12.95
C PRO A 18 -19.33 19.42 -12.56
N ALA A 19 -20.47 18.70 -12.51
CA ALA A 19 -20.46 17.27 -12.22
C ALA A 19 -19.81 16.44 -13.34
N LEU A 20 -20.10 16.77 -14.61
CA LEU A 20 -19.46 16.13 -15.76
C LEU A 20 -17.96 16.45 -15.84
N ALA A 21 -17.58 17.70 -15.54
CA ALA A 21 -16.17 18.09 -15.47
C ALA A 21 -15.44 17.34 -14.34
N ALA A 22 -16.03 17.26 -13.16
CA ALA A 22 -15.47 16.51 -12.03
C ALA A 22 -15.34 15.01 -12.35
N ALA A 23 -16.36 14.41 -12.98
CA ALA A 23 -16.30 13.01 -13.41
C ALA A 23 -15.19 12.80 -14.44
N ALA A 24 -15.04 13.69 -15.43
CA ALA A 24 -13.94 13.63 -16.39
C ALA A 24 -12.57 13.75 -15.70
N VAL A 25 -12.42 14.63 -14.70
CA VAL A 25 -11.19 14.74 -13.91
C VAL A 25 -10.90 13.46 -13.15
N VAL A 26 -11.89 12.82 -12.52
CA VAL A 26 -11.70 11.55 -11.80
C VAL A 26 -11.29 10.43 -12.76
N VAL A 27 -11.93 10.35 -13.93
CA VAL A 27 -11.59 9.36 -14.96
C VAL A 27 -10.16 9.58 -15.44
N VAL A 28 -9.79 10.80 -15.82
CA VAL A 28 -8.43 11.13 -16.27
C VAL A 28 -7.41 10.86 -15.15
N ALA A 29 -7.71 11.24 -13.90
CA ALA A 29 -6.84 10.95 -12.76
C ALA A 29 -6.61 9.44 -12.57
N GLY A 30 -7.64 8.61 -12.77
CA GLY A 30 -7.51 7.16 -12.72
C GLY A 30 -6.56 6.56 -13.78
N PHE A 31 -6.34 7.27 -14.90
CA PHE A 31 -5.39 6.85 -15.95
C PHE A 31 -4.00 7.50 -15.81
N VAL A 32 -3.88 8.62 -15.11
CA VAL A 32 -2.64 9.42 -15.03
C VAL A 32 -1.92 9.22 -13.71
N VAL A 33 -2.62 8.91 -12.61
CA VAL A 33 -2.01 8.65 -11.31
C VAL A 33 -1.48 7.22 -11.28
N PRO A 34 -0.15 7.01 -11.24
CA PRO A 34 0.41 5.67 -11.17
C PRO A 34 -0.01 5.01 -9.84
N PRO A 35 -0.19 3.68 -9.82
CA PRO A 35 -0.36 2.98 -8.56
C PRO A 35 0.84 3.28 -7.65
N SER A 36 0.58 3.34 -6.34
CA SER A 36 1.65 3.44 -5.35
C SER A 36 2.69 2.35 -5.61
N ALA A 37 3.97 2.73 -5.55
CA ALA A 37 5.06 1.75 -5.67
C ALA A 37 4.81 0.62 -4.64
N PRO A 38 5.07 -0.64 -5.00
CA PRO A 38 5.08 -1.74 -4.03
C PRO A 38 5.97 -1.33 -2.86
N GLU A 39 5.61 -1.66 -1.61
CA GLU A 39 6.52 -1.36 -0.52
C GLU A 39 7.86 -2.08 -0.78
N ALA A 40 8.96 -1.37 -0.54
CA ALA A 40 10.28 -1.83 -0.93
C ALA A 40 10.64 -3.11 -0.17
N SER A 41 11.19 -4.10 -0.89
CA SER A 41 11.76 -5.27 -0.24
C SER A 41 12.96 -4.89 0.61
N THR A 42 12.98 -5.37 1.85
CA THR A 42 14.06 -5.11 2.81
C THR A 42 14.83 -6.38 3.10
N VAL A 43 16.14 -6.22 3.24
CA VAL A 43 17.05 -7.25 3.74
C VAL A 43 17.62 -6.73 5.05
N THR A 44 17.33 -7.42 6.15
CA THR A 44 17.76 -7.00 7.47
C THR A 44 18.61 -8.06 8.14
N PHE A 45 19.86 -7.70 8.43
CA PHE A 45 20.72 -8.50 9.31
C PHE A 45 20.29 -8.25 10.76
N LEU A 46 19.84 -9.31 11.42
CA LEU A 46 19.35 -9.26 12.79
C LEU A 46 20.53 -9.43 13.75
N ASP A 47 20.66 -8.50 14.69
CA ASP A 47 21.57 -8.66 15.82
C ASP A 47 20.98 -9.71 16.78
N VAL A 48 21.47 -10.95 16.63
CA VAL A 48 21.12 -12.11 17.46
C VAL A 48 22.26 -12.54 18.38
N GLY A 49 23.31 -11.72 18.50
CA GLY A 49 24.52 -12.08 19.24
C GLY A 49 25.44 -13.00 18.43
N GLN A 50 25.46 -14.30 18.75
CA GLN A 50 26.30 -15.27 18.03
C GLN A 50 25.53 -16.03 16.94
N GLY A 51 26.09 -16.01 15.73
CA GLY A 51 25.54 -16.64 14.53
C GLY A 51 24.99 -15.60 13.55
N ASP A 52 24.42 -16.09 12.46
CA ASP A 52 23.81 -15.24 11.44
C ASP A 52 22.28 -15.30 11.56
N ALA A 53 21.61 -14.19 11.25
CA ALA A 53 20.16 -14.16 11.11
C ALA A 53 19.80 -13.05 10.14
N VAL A 54 19.17 -13.42 9.02
CA VAL A 54 18.77 -12.47 7.97
C VAL A 54 17.27 -12.57 7.76
N LEU A 55 16.59 -11.44 7.90
CA LEU A 55 15.17 -11.30 7.63
C LEU A 55 14.97 -10.59 6.29
N LEU A 56 14.27 -11.25 5.38
CA LEU A 56 13.77 -10.68 4.14
C LEU A 56 12.29 -10.34 4.32
N GLN A 57 11.91 -9.12 3.95
CA GLN A 57 10.50 -8.72 3.92
C GLN A 57 10.17 -8.05 2.58
N ASP A 58 8.98 -8.29 2.05
CA ASP A 58 8.45 -7.54 0.91
C ASP A 58 7.25 -6.67 1.29
N GLY A 59 6.84 -5.78 0.38
CA GLY A 59 5.68 -4.92 0.58
C GLY A 59 4.32 -5.59 0.43
N SER A 60 4.27 -6.89 0.20
CA SER A 60 3.03 -7.67 0.23
C SER A 60 2.78 -8.33 1.59
N GLY A 61 3.76 -8.27 2.50
CA GLY A 61 3.71 -8.84 3.84
C GLY A 61 4.49 -10.15 3.98
N THR A 62 5.12 -10.65 2.92
CA THR A 62 5.96 -11.84 2.97
C THR A 62 7.14 -11.63 3.90
N SER A 63 7.44 -12.60 4.76
CA SER A 63 8.57 -12.59 5.68
C SER A 63 9.34 -13.91 5.64
N VAL A 64 10.61 -13.87 5.23
CA VAL A 64 11.49 -15.06 5.14
C VAL A 64 12.68 -14.88 6.08
N LEU A 65 13.00 -15.92 6.85
CA LEU A 65 14.15 -15.96 7.74
C LEU A 65 15.21 -16.91 7.19
N ILE A 66 16.46 -16.45 7.14
CA ILE A 66 17.64 -17.26 6.80
C ILE A 66 18.54 -17.30 8.03
N ASP A 67 18.76 -18.51 8.56
CA ASP A 67 19.38 -18.75 9.87
C ASP A 67 18.64 -18.02 11.03
N GLY A 68 18.89 -18.42 12.27
CA GLY A 68 18.27 -17.85 13.47
C GLY A 68 19.27 -17.49 14.57
N GLY A 69 20.55 -17.74 14.35
CA GLY A 69 21.57 -17.71 15.40
C GLY A 69 21.30 -18.75 16.49
N ARG A 70 22.07 -18.69 17.59
CA ARG A 70 21.99 -19.69 18.67
C ARG A 70 20.93 -19.43 19.73
N ASP A 71 20.42 -18.20 19.85
CA ASP A 71 19.48 -17.81 20.92
C ASP A 71 18.08 -17.50 20.34
N PRO A 72 17.12 -18.44 20.46
CA PRO A 72 15.75 -18.25 19.99
C PRO A 72 15.01 -17.09 20.70
N GLY A 73 15.39 -16.76 21.93
CA GLY A 73 14.78 -15.67 22.69
C GLY A 73 15.17 -14.30 22.13
N VAL A 74 16.44 -14.13 21.76
CA VAL A 74 16.92 -12.91 21.10
C VAL A 74 16.30 -12.76 19.70
N LEU A 75 16.28 -13.85 18.93
CA LEU A 75 15.63 -13.88 17.61
C LEU A 75 14.14 -13.47 17.70
N ARG A 76 13.38 -14.08 18.62
CA ARG A 76 11.95 -13.76 18.80
C ARG A 76 11.71 -12.30 19.15
N ARG A 77 12.56 -11.70 20.00
CA ARG A 77 12.49 -10.26 20.30
C ARG A 77 12.83 -9.41 19.08
N ALA A 78 13.82 -9.80 18.29
CA ALA A 78 14.21 -9.10 17.07
C ALA A 78 13.12 -9.11 16.00
N LEU A 79 12.44 -10.25 15.82
CA LEU A 79 11.29 -10.42 14.93
C LEU A 79 10.07 -9.61 15.43
N GLY A 80 9.75 -9.70 16.73
CA GLY A 80 8.63 -8.97 17.33
C GLY A 80 8.78 -7.45 17.21
N ARG A 81 9.98 -6.90 17.40
CA ARG A 81 10.27 -5.47 17.20
C ARG A 81 10.03 -4.99 15.76
N ARG A 82 9.99 -5.90 14.79
CA ARG A 82 9.74 -5.63 13.37
C ARG A 82 8.31 -5.98 12.94
N GLY A 83 7.44 -6.31 13.91
CA GLY A 83 6.05 -6.66 13.62
C GLY A 83 5.87 -8.01 12.92
N VAL A 84 6.92 -8.85 12.89
CA VAL A 84 6.84 -10.19 12.28
C VAL A 84 6.01 -11.09 13.19
N ARG A 85 4.86 -11.54 12.68
CA ARG A 85 3.93 -12.44 13.39
C ARG A 85 3.94 -13.86 12.85
N HIS A 86 4.36 -14.03 11.59
CA HIS A 86 4.51 -15.31 10.91
C HIS A 86 5.73 -15.23 10.00
N LEU A 87 6.31 -16.39 9.69
CA LEU A 87 7.37 -16.55 8.69
C LEU A 87 6.81 -17.47 7.61
N ASP A 88 6.89 -17.03 6.36
CA ASP A 88 6.44 -17.80 5.20
C ASP A 88 7.45 -18.89 4.84
N LEU A 89 8.72 -18.65 5.16
CA LEU A 89 9.81 -19.59 4.96
C LEU A 89 10.91 -19.39 6.01
N VAL A 90 11.52 -20.50 6.43
CA VAL A 90 12.74 -20.54 7.23
C VAL A 90 13.73 -21.43 6.51
N VAL A 91 14.96 -20.93 6.33
CA VAL A 91 16.08 -21.63 5.67
C VAL A 91 17.21 -21.81 6.66
#